data_AF-A0A7S2AAK2-F1
#
_entry.id   AF-A0A7S2AAK2-F1
#
_cell.length_a   1.000
_cell.length_b   1.000
_cell.length_c   1.000
_cell.angle_alpha   90.00
_cell.angle_beta   90.00
_cell.angle_gamma   90.00
#
_symmetry.space_group_name_H-M   'P 1'
#
loop_
_entity.id
_entity.type
_entity.pdbx_description
1 polymer ?
#
loop_
_entity_poly.entity_id
_entity_poly.type
_entity_poly.pdbx_seq_one_letter_code
_entity_poly.pdbx_strand_id
1 'polypeptide(L)'
;GGTAAATTKPIKNNPKKNQRGKKDAEGGVGHDSVRKKGPPEAKAEKEKEKEETLWQTFTSHPLVNVGRFILVPYALYWGFHYVRLQRPDLASAATLGLVRLRPAVGVEGERQVLIVAPMSGGTVQVAHDLGEKLGLEVGHECSNTAWHYARDGTVSWMHGLRFLDPPDTRDGMAKSLTKLCDNFTEAMGFHPDMYRPSQGKCSHRRRWDQCWRDECRNVVVREWGCARTGRCETPYRRVLHQVRHPLRTVESLASKFCVGGIHGAVHPSLLTYASALFWEVDFKRDDSCAVTAAKFVLGYSEAMRGARRDGLIDGRYKVEEASPCDVARLAGLLSEEDAVYPPNRRRARSVCNDPSGSGGD
;
A
#
# COMPACT_ATOMS: atom_id res chain seq x y z
N GLY A 1 35.97 3.36 -43.49
CA GLY A 1 37.05 3.66 -42.52
C GLY A 1 36.63 4.86 -41.71
N GLY A 2 36.63 4.74 -40.38
CA GLY A 2 36.19 5.80 -39.48
C GLY A 2 35.55 5.25 -38.20
N THR A 3 36.32 4.52 -37.41
CA THR A 3 35.94 4.01 -36.08
C THR A 3 36.15 5.10 -35.04
N ALA A 4 35.07 5.59 -34.41
CA ALA A 4 35.15 6.44 -33.22
C ALA A 4 34.65 5.65 -32.02
N ALA A 5 35.60 5.14 -31.22
CA ALA A 5 35.36 4.50 -29.95
C ALA A 5 35.12 5.57 -28.88
N ALA A 6 33.91 5.61 -28.31
CA ALA A 6 33.59 6.47 -27.17
C ALA A 6 33.96 5.75 -25.86
N THR A 7 34.98 6.27 -25.19
CA THR A 7 35.48 5.82 -23.89
C THR A 7 34.54 6.29 -22.78
N THR A 8 33.84 5.37 -22.12
CA THR A 8 33.02 5.65 -20.93
C THR A 8 33.91 5.78 -19.69
N LYS A 9 33.95 6.99 -19.11
CA LYS A 9 34.55 7.23 -17.79
C LYS A 9 33.63 6.69 -16.68
N PRO A 10 34.17 6.08 -15.62
CA PRO A 10 33.37 5.64 -14.48
C PRO A 10 32.93 6.86 -13.64
N ILE A 11 31.62 6.98 -13.43
CA ILE A 11 31.01 7.92 -12.50
C ILE A 11 31.30 7.44 -11.07
N LYS A 12 32.13 8.20 -10.35
CA LYS A 12 32.38 8.00 -8.92
C LYS A 12 31.14 8.42 -8.13
N ASN A 13 30.45 7.44 -7.54
CA ASN A 13 29.40 7.71 -6.56
C ASN A 13 30.03 8.13 -5.23
N ASN A 14 29.78 9.38 -4.85
CA ASN A 14 30.19 9.96 -3.57
C ASN A 14 29.08 9.72 -2.53
N PRO A 15 29.35 9.05 -1.40
CA PRO A 15 28.37 8.91 -0.33
C PRO A 15 28.26 10.21 0.47
N LYS A 16 27.03 10.75 0.58
CA LYS A 16 26.71 11.89 1.44
C LYS A 16 27.03 11.53 2.91
N LYS A 17 28.07 12.17 3.45
CA LYS A 17 28.43 12.14 4.88
C LYS A 17 27.49 13.04 5.68
N ASN A 18 27.01 12.49 6.79
CA ASN A 18 26.40 13.20 7.91
C ASN A 18 27.35 14.30 8.43
N GLN A 19 26.89 15.55 8.45
CA GLN A 19 27.52 16.63 9.21
C GLN A 19 26.73 16.82 10.51
N ARG A 20 27.28 16.32 11.62
CA ARG A 20 26.91 16.70 12.98
C ARG A 20 28.07 17.52 13.52
N GLY A 21 27.96 18.84 13.44
CA GLY A 21 28.96 19.80 13.89
C GLY A 21 29.07 19.78 15.42
N LYS A 22 30.28 19.47 15.87
CA LYS A 22 30.80 19.50 17.23
C LYS A 22 31.01 20.96 17.63
N LYS A 23 30.53 21.36 18.82
CA LYS A 23 30.88 22.64 19.44
C LYS A 23 32.19 22.45 20.19
N ASP A 24 33.23 23.18 19.77
CA ASP A 24 34.45 23.38 20.53
C ASP A 24 34.32 24.69 21.31
N ALA A 25 34.63 24.65 22.61
CA ALA A 25 34.71 25.83 23.46
C ALA A 25 35.84 25.62 24.49
N GLU A 26 37.00 26.21 24.20
CA GLU A 26 38.10 26.57 25.11
C GLU A 26 38.56 27.96 24.63
N GLY A 27 38.96 28.95 25.42
CA GLY A 27 39.17 29.10 26.86
C GLY A 27 39.54 30.58 27.15
N GLY A 28 39.83 30.90 28.43
CA GLY A 28 40.30 32.22 28.89
C GLY A 28 39.75 32.55 30.29
N VAL A 29 40.35 32.09 31.39
CA VAL A 29 41.44 32.70 32.21
C VAL A 29 41.06 34.05 32.83
N GLY A 30 41.03 34.11 34.18
CA GLY A 30 41.09 35.38 34.91
C GLY A 30 40.72 35.35 36.41
N HIS A 31 41.75 35.28 37.26
CA HIS A 31 41.92 35.88 38.60
C HIS A 31 41.15 35.42 39.86
N ASP A 32 41.95 34.85 40.78
CA ASP A 32 42.19 35.24 42.19
C ASP A 32 41.08 35.85 43.05
N SER A 33 40.78 35.19 44.18
CA SER A 33 41.14 35.72 45.52
C SER A 33 40.70 34.80 46.68
N VAL A 34 41.70 34.29 47.39
CA VAL A 34 41.86 34.22 48.86
C VAL A 34 40.61 34.45 49.73
N ARG A 35 40.20 33.46 50.56
CA ARG A 35 40.31 33.53 52.05
C ARG A 35 39.88 32.25 52.79
N LYS A 36 40.75 31.87 53.74
CA LYS A 36 40.62 30.86 54.81
C LYS A 36 39.30 30.90 55.61
N LYS A 37 38.83 29.72 56.03
CA LYS A 37 38.44 29.31 57.40
C LYS A 37 37.79 27.92 57.32
N GLY A 38 38.43 26.85 57.78
CA GLY A 38 38.35 26.38 59.17
C GLY A 38 37.71 24.98 59.11
N PRO A 39 38.20 23.95 59.83
CA PRO A 39 37.69 22.60 59.70
C PRO A 39 36.47 22.40 60.62
N PRO A 40 35.35 21.86 60.12
CA PRO A 40 34.44 21.14 60.97
C PRO A 40 34.20 19.72 60.44
N GLU A 41 34.56 18.79 61.30
CA GLU A 41 33.76 17.63 61.65
C GLU A 41 33.27 16.75 60.50
N ALA A 42 34.05 15.68 60.30
CA ALA A 42 33.62 14.44 59.67
C ALA A 42 32.36 13.89 60.38
N LYS A 43 31.19 14.32 59.92
CA LYS A 43 29.97 13.55 60.07
C LYS A 43 30.06 12.43 59.04
N ALA A 44 30.42 11.24 59.52
CA ALA A 44 30.21 9.99 58.82
C ALA A 44 28.70 9.81 58.58
N GLU A 45 28.19 10.44 57.52
CA GLU A 45 26.95 10.02 56.91
C GLU A 45 27.19 8.59 56.44
N LYS A 46 26.57 7.64 57.14
CA LYS A 46 26.37 6.29 56.63
C LYS A 46 25.65 6.44 55.30
N GLU A 47 26.43 6.46 54.21
CA GLU A 47 25.97 6.07 52.88
C GLU A 47 25.38 4.67 53.07
N LYS A 48 24.06 4.64 53.28
CA LYS A 48 23.30 3.43 52.99
C LYS A 48 23.49 3.27 51.50
N GLU A 49 24.44 2.43 51.10
CA GLU A 49 24.40 1.70 49.84
C GLU A 49 22.95 1.22 49.71
N LYS A 50 22.14 2.00 49.00
CA LYS A 50 20.83 1.52 48.57
C LYS A 50 21.21 0.45 47.59
N GLU A 51 21.14 -0.81 48.03
CA GLU A 51 21.19 -1.97 47.14
C GLU A 51 20.27 -1.64 45.98
N GLU A 52 20.87 -1.25 44.85
CA GLU A 52 20.12 -1.03 43.64
C GLU A 52 19.52 -2.38 43.30
N THR A 53 18.21 -2.47 43.49
CA THR A 53 17.49 -3.69 43.15
C THR A 53 17.80 -4.06 41.71
N LEU A 54 17.96 -5.35 41.42
CA LEU A 54 18.26 -5.86 40.07
C LEU A 54 17.35 -5.25 38.98
N TRP A 55 16.12 -4.86 39.34
CA TRP A 55 15.18 -4.13 38.48
C TRP A 55 15.63 -2.71 38.12
N GLN A 56 16.21 -1.96 39.06
CA GLN A 56 16.78 -0.62 38.81
C GLN A 56 18.00 -0.72 37.90
N THR A 57 18.90 -1.68 38.13
CA THR A 57 20.05 -1.93 37.25
C THR A 57 19.60 -2.36 35.85
N PHE A 58 18.57 -3.22 35.74
CA PHE A 58 18.02 -3.64 34.46
C PHE A 58 17.33 -2.50 33.69
N THR A 59 16.49 -1.71 34.36
CA THR A 59 15.76 -0.60 33.72
C THR A 59 16.63 0.61 33.40
N SER A 60 17.72 0.81 34.14
CA SER A 60 18.74 1.84 33.84
C SER A 60 19.68 1.44 32.70
N HIS A 61 19.73 0.15 32.33
CA HIS A 61 20.57 -0.31 31.22
C HIS A 61 20.22 0.45 29.92
N PRO A 62 21.21 1.06 29.23
CA PRO A 62 20.95 1.92 28.07
C PRO A 62 20.12 1.26 26.97
N LEU A 63 20.32 -0.03 26.72
CA LEU A 63 19.52 -0.78 25.73
C LEU A 63 18.06 -0.95 26.14
N VAL A 64 17.77 -1.14 27.43
CA VAL A 64 16.40 -1.26 27.94
C VAL A 64 15.72 0.11 27.89
N ASN A 65 16.46 1.16 28.29
CA ASN A 65 15.99 2.53 28.26
C ASN A 65 15.70 3.03 26.83
N VAL A 66 16.57 2.74 25.84
CA VAL A 66 16.30 3.04 24.43
C VAL A 66 15.21 2.13 23.88
N GLY A 67 15.24 0.84 24.24
CA GLY A 67 14.28 -0.17 23.80
C GLY A 67 12.85 0.22 24.13
N ARG A 68 12.56 0.74 25.33
CA ARG A 68 11.20 1.19 25.68
C ARG A 68 10.69 2.32 24.78
N PHE A 69 11.54 3.26 24.37
CA PHE A 69 11.11 4.37 23.49
C PHE A 69 10.79 3.94 22.06
N ILE A 70 11.23 2.75 21.65
CA ILE A 70 10.93 2.18 20.33
C ILE A 70 9.79 1.15 20.44
N LEU A 71 9.91 0.21 21.39
CA LEU A 71 9.00 -0.91 21.54
C LEU A 71 7.65 -0.50 22.10
N VAL A 72 7.58 0.47 23.03
CA VAL A 72 6.29 0.90 23.60
C VAL A 72 5.41 1.58 22.55
N PRO A 73 5.86 2.61 21.79
CA PRO A 73 5.03 3.19 20.74
C PRO A 73 4.62 2.16 19.68
N TYR A 74 5.52 1.24 19.31
CA TYR A 74 5.20 0.17 18.37
C TYR A 74 4.12 -0.77 18.94
N ALA A 75 4.27 -1.25 20.17
CA ALA A 75 3.28 -2.10 20.82
C ALA A 75 1.93 -1.40 21.01
N LEU A 76 1.93 -0.11 21.34
CA LEU A 76 0.71 0.71 21.43
C LEU A 76 0.05 0.88 20.07
N TYR A 77 0.83 1.13 19.01
CA TYR A 77 0.33 1.22 17.64
C TYR A 77 -0.32 -0.10 17.21
N TRP A 78 0.37 -1.23 17.38
CA TRP A 78 -0.19 -2.54 17.05
C TRP A 78 -1.38 -2.92 17.92
N GLY A 79 -1.33 -2.61 19.22
CA GLY A 79 -2.44 -2.80 20.15
C GLY A 79 -3.66 -1.98 19.75
N PHE A 80 -3.47 -0.72 19.34
CA PHE A 80 -4.53 0.14 18.83
C PHE A 80 -5.18 -0.46 17.57
N HIS A 81 -4.37 -0.88 16.59
CA HIS A 81 -4.90 -1.52 15.38
C HIS A 81 -5.60 -2.85 15.67
N TYR A 82 -5.05 -3.66 16.57
CA TYR A 82 -5.66 -4.91 17.00
C TYR A 82 -7.04 -4.65 17.64
N VAL A 83 -7.15 -3.71 18.58
CA VAL A 83 -8.43 -3.34 19.19
C VAL A 83 -9.39 -2.75 18.15
N ARG A 84 -8.92 -1.87 17.26
CA ARG A 84 -9.80 -1.17 16.31
C ARG A 84 -10.28 -2.03 15.14
N LEU A 85 -9.46 -2.97 14.66
CA LEU A 85 -9.76 -3.82 13.52
C LEU A 85 -10.22 -5.22 13.94
N GLN A 86 -9.51 -5.86 14.87
CA GLN A 86 -9.74 -7.27 15.22
C GLN A 86 -10.69 -7.44 16.41
N ARG A 87 -10.58 -6.56 17.42
CA ARG A 87 -11.30 -6.67 18.69
C ARG A 87 -12.02 -5.38 19.13
N PRO A 88 -12.93 -4.85 18.29
CA PRO A 88 -13.68 -3.63 18.63
C PRO A 88 -14.62 -3.83 19.82
N ASP A 89 -14.91 -5.09 20.18
CA ASP A 89 -15.61 -5.48 21.39
C ASP A 89 -14.92 -4.99 22.66
N LEU A 90 -13.57 -5.00 22.70
CA LEU A 90 -12.80 -4.54 23.86
C LEU A 90 -12.98 -3.03 24.09
N ALA A 91 -12.93 -2.23 23.02
CA ALA A 91 -13.17 -0.79 23.11
C ALA A 91 -14.62 -0.49 23.52
N SER A 92 -15.57 -1.23 22.96
CA SER A 92 -16.99 -1.09 23.31
C SER A 92 -17.24 -1.44 24.78
N ALA A 93 -16.65 -2.53 25.29
CA ALA A 93 -16.76 -2.94 26.68
C ALA A 93 -16.11 -1.92 27.64
N ALA A 94 -14.89 -1.48 27.34
CA ALA A 94 -14.16 -0.52 28.16
C ALA A 94 -14.86 0.85 28.26
N THR A 95 -15.63 1.21 27.24
CA THR A 95 -16.37 2.49 27.19
C THR A 95 -17.85 2.35 27.52
N LEU A 96 -18.28 1.20 28.06
CA LEU A 96 -19.69 0.89 28.36
C LEU A 96 -20.63 1.17 27.16
N GLY A 97 -20.14 0.90 25.95
CA GLY A 97 -20.87 1.04 24.70
C GLY A 97 -20.87 2.46 24.10
N LEU A 98 -20.19 3.43 24.71
CA LEU A 98 -20.08 4.80 24.17
C LEU A 98 -19.31 4.83 22.85
N VAL A 99 -18.27 4.02 22.71
CA VAL A 99 -17.48 3.92 21.47
C VAL A 99 -17.76 2.59 20.80
N ARG A 100 -18.39 2.63 19.63
CA ARG A 100 -18.62 1.45 18.77
C ARG A 100 -17.70 1.49 17.57
N LEU A 101 -16.60 0.75 17.63
CA LEU A 101 -15.69 0.60 16.49
C LEU A 101 -16.22 -0.43 15.50
N ARG A 102 -15.94 -0.24 14.21
CA ARG A 102 -16.28 -1.22 13.17
C ARG A 102 -15.20 -2.32 13.12
N PRO A 103 -15.57 -3.62 13.16
CA PRO A 103 -14.60 -4.70 12.97
C PRO A 103 -14.07 -4.76 11.53
N ALA A 104 -12.96 -5.47 11.35
CA ALA A 104 -12.51 -5.97 10.06
C ALA A 104 -13.60 -6.78 9.37
N VAL A 105 -13.68 -6.67 8.05
CA VAL A 105 -14.57 -7.46 7.20
C VAL A 105 -13.81 -8.72 6.75
N GLY A 106 -14.36 -9.89 7.04
CA GLY A 106 -13.77 -11.17 6.62
C GLY A 106 -13.50 -11.24 5.11
N VAL A 107 -12.69 -12.22 4.69
CA VAL A 107 -12.33 -12.37 3.27
C VAL A 107 -13.57 -12.62 2.40
N GLU A 108 -14.49 -13.46 2.89
CA GLU A 108 -15.79 -13.76 2.27
C GLU A 108 -16.86 -12.71 2.60
N GLY A 109 -16.54 -11.73 3.47
CA GLY A 109 -17.44 -10.66 3.82
C GLY A 109 -17.59 -9.69 2.66
N GLU A 110 -18.84 -9.43 2.29
CA GLU A 110 -19.18 -8.53 1.18
C GLU A 110 -18.76 -7.08 1.47
N ARG A 111 -18.14 -6.45 0.47
CA ARG A 111 -17.74 -5.04 0.51
C ARG A 111 -18.55 -4.24 -0.51
N GLN A 112 -18.58 -2.93 -0.32
CA GLN A 112 -19.41 -2.09 -1.17
C GLN A 112 -18.86 -2.02 -2.59
N VAL A 113 -17.57 -1.74 -2.77
CA VAL A 113 -17.04 -1.44 -4.10
C VAL A 113 -15.67 -2.05 -4.39
N LEU A 114 -15.53 -2.57 -5.60
CA LEU A 114 -14.24 -2.80 -6.24
C LEU A 114 -14.09 -1.82 -7.40
N ILE A 115 -13.05 -0.99 -7.37
CA ILE A 115 -12.68 -0.10 -8.46
C ILE A 115 -11.45 -0.69 -9.16
N VAL A 116 -11.57 -1.00 -10.44
CA VAL A 116 -10.48 -1.53 -11.26
C VAL A 116 -9.99 -0.47 -12.26
N ALA A 117 -8.68 -0.36 -12.40
CA ALA A 117 -8.02 0.56 -13.33
C ALA A 117 -6.70 -0.05 -13.80
N PRO A 118 -6.15 0.30 -14.97
CA PRO A 118 -4.81 -0.14 -15.33
C PRO A 118 -3.75 0.42 -14.36
N MET A 119 -2.56 -0.20 -14.33
CA MET A 119 -1.40 0.38 -13.65
C MET A 119 -1.19 1.83 -14.09
N SER A 120 -0.90 2.72 -13.13
CA SER A 120 -0.78 4.16 -13.36
C SER A 120 -2.07 4.88 -13.82
N GLY A 121 -3.23 4.24 -13.65
CA GLY A 121 -4.56 4.81 -13.89
C GLY A 121 -5.03 5.82 -12.85
N GLY A 122 -4.23 6.15 -11.83
CA GLY A 122 -4.60 7.08 -10.76
C GLY A 122 -5.27 6.44 -9.54
N THR A 123 -5.05 5.14 -9.32
CA THR A 123 -5.66 4.36 -8.23
C THR A 123 -5.31 4.91 -6.83
N VAL A 124 -4.06 5.34 -6.63
CA VAL A 124 -3.59 5.95 -5.37
C VAL A 124 -4.39 7.21 -5.04
N GLN A 125 -4.55 8.10 -6.03
CA GLN A 125 -5.25 9.37 -5.84
C GLN A 125 -6.72 9.14 -5.48
N VAL A 126 -7.40 8.22 -6.19
CA VAL A 126 -8.80 7.90 -5.90
C VAL A 126 -8.96 7.32 -4.49
N ALA A 127 -8.13 6.35 -4.10
CA ALA A 127 -8.19 5.78 -2.76
C ALA A 127 -7.93 6.85 -1.68
N HIS A 128 -6.93 7.71 -1.91
CA HIS A 128 -6.62 8.83 -1.02
C HIS A 128 -7.81 9.81 -0.92
N ASP A 129 -8.41 10.21 -2.03
CA ASP A 129 -9.50 11.19 -2.01
C ASP A 129 -10.77 10.63 -1.36
N LEU A 130 -11.11 9.36 -1.60
CA LEU A 130 -12.21 8.70 -0.89
C LEU A 130 -11.93 8.59 0.61
N GLY A 131 -10.69 8.30 1.00
CA GLY A 131 -10.26 8.23 2.39
C GLY A 131 -10.27 9.58 3.11
N GLU A 132 -9.46 10.52 2.62
CA GLU A 132 -9.21 11.80 3.29
C GLU A 132 -10.40 12.77 3.16
N LYS A 133 -10.95 12.92 1.95
CA LYS A 133 -12.02 13.91 1.71
C LYS A 133 -13.37 13.41 2.21
N LEU A 134 -13.66 12.11 2.10
CA LEU A 134 -14.98 11.56 2.45
C LEU A 134 -15.00 10.70 3.72
N GLY A 135 -13.84 10.30 4.24
CA GLY A 135 -13.77 9.40 5.40
C GLY A 135 -14.18 7.96 5.10
N LEU A 136 -14.08 7.52 3.84
CA LEU A 136 -14.44 6.17 3.41
C LEU A 136 -13.24 5.24 3.48
N GLU A 137 -13.45 4.00 3.89
CA GLU A 137 -12.38 3.01 4.09
C GLU A 137 -12.17 2.18 2.81
N VAL A 138 -11.72 2.85 1.75
CA VAL A 138 -11.41 2.23 0.45
C VAL A 138 -9.89 2.11 0.29
N GLY A 139 -9.38 0.88 0.24
CA GLY A 139 -7.94 0.60 0.20
C GLY A 139 -7.31 0.72 -1.18
N HIS A 140 -6.10 1.28 -1.27
CA HIS A 140 -5.27 1.19 -2.48
C HIS A 140 -4.65 -0.20 -2.58
N GLU A 141 -5.04 -0.91 -3.64
CA GLU A 141 -4.61 -2.25 -3.99
C GLU A 141 -4.80 -3.32 -2.91
N CYS A 142 -5.47 -3.02 -1.80
CA CYS A 142 -5.61 -3.89 -0.64
C CYS A 142 -7.08 -4.18 -0.33
N SER A 143 -7.42 -5.46 -0.35
CA SER A 143 -8.67 -6.09 0.05
C SER A 143 -8.55 -6.80 1.41
N ASN A 144 -7.34 -6.96 1.94
CA ASN A 144 -7.16 -7.55 3.26
C ASN A 144 -7.51 -6.53 4.37
N THR A 145 -8.63 -6.73 5.04
CA THR A 145 -9.08 -5.79 6.09
C THR A 145 -8.57 -6.15 7.49
N ALA A 146 -7.82 -7.24 7.65
CA ALA A 146 -7.35 -7.68 8.96
C ALA A 146 -6.44 -6.64 9.62
N TRP A 147 -5.62 -5.97 8.82
CA TRP A 147 -4.67 -4.96 9.30
C TRP A 147 -4.77 -3.63 8.54
N HIS A 148 -5.72 -3.51 7.61
CA HIS A 148 -5.91 -2.32 6.78
C HIS A 148 -7.34 -1.79 6.84
N TYR A 149 -7.48 -0.48 6.75
CA TYR A 149 -8.76 0.23 6.69
C TYR A 149 -9.34 0.19 5.26
N ALA A 150 -9.63 -1.01 4.77
CA ALA A 150 -10.17 -1.27 3.43
C ALA A 150 -11.55 -1.98 3.50
N ARG A 151 -12.40 -1.53 4.43
CA ARG A 151 -13.66 -2.21 4.77
C ARG A 151 -14.84 -1.81 3.89
N ASP A 152 -14.78 -0.63 3.27
CA ASP A 152 -15.81 -0.18 2.34
C ASP A 152 -15.51 -0.66 0.91
N GLY A 153 -14.25 -0.84 0.55
CA GLY A 153 -13.89 -1.34 -0.77
C GLY A 153 -12.40 -1.30 -1.07
N THR A 154 -12.09 -1.54 -2.34
CA THR A 154 -10.72 -1.58 -2.86
C THR A 154 -10.63 -0.87 -4.20
N VAL A 155 -9.56 -0.11 -4.43
CA VAL A 155 -9.17 0.40 -5.76
C VAL A 155 -7.87 -0.28 -6.17
N SER A 156 -7.86 -1.07 -7.25
CA SER A 156 -6.69 -1.88 -7.59
C SER A 156 -6.60 -2.21 -9.09
N TRP A 157 -5.38 -2.17 -9.63
CA TRP A 157 -5.13 -2.69 -10.97
C TRP A 157 -5.04 -4.21 -11.01
N MET A 158 -4.46 -4.83 -9.98
CA MET A 158 -4.25 -6.28 -9.99
C MET A 158 -5.57 -7.04 -9.79
N HIS A 159 -6.56 -6.44 -9.10
CA HIS A 159 -7.90 -7.02 -9.03
C HIS A 159 -8.63 -7.03 -10.40
N GLY A 160 -8.09 -6.35 -11.42
CA GLY A 160 -8.52 -6.52 -12.82
C GLY A 160 -8.40 -7.95 -13.32
N LEU A 161 -7.48 -8.75 -12.75
CA LEU A 161 -7.29 -10.18 -13.03
C LEU A 161 -8.60 -10.98 -12.95
N ARG A 162 -9.54 -10.56 -12.09
CA ARG A 162 -10.86 -11.17 -11.90
C ARG A 162 -11.72 -11.18 -13.16
N PHE A 163 -11.43 -10.29 -14.09
CA PHE A 163 -12.19 -10.07 -15.32
C PHE A 163 -11.42 -10.48 -16.58
N LEU A 164 -10.19 -10.99 -16.44
CA LEU A 164 -9.39 -11.49 -17.55
C LEU A 164 -9.69 -12.96 -17.82
N ASP A 165 -9.57 -13.38 -19.08
CA ASP A 165 -9.57 -14.80 -19.43
C ASP A 165 -8.25 -15.42 -18.96
N PRO A 166 -8.30 -16.54 -18.20
CA PRO A 166 -7.10 -17.30 -17.91
C PRO A 166 -6.57 -17.94 -19.22
N PRO A 167 -5.27 -18.28 -19.29
CA PRO A 167 -4.78 -19.07 -20.41
C PRO A 167 -5.52 -20.40 -20.56
N ASP A 168 -5.94 -20.73 -21.77
CA ASP A 168 -6.76 -21.92 -22.08
C ASP A 168 -6.00 -23.25 -21.94
N THR A 169 -4.67 -23.17 -21.87
CA THR A 169 -3.80 -24.35 -21.76
C THR A 169 -3.12 -24.41 -20.40
N ARG A 170 -2.91 -25.63 -19.90
CA ARG A 170 -2.15 -25.87 -18.67
C ARG A 170 -0.76 -25.25 -18.72
N ASP A 171 -0.09 -25.33 -19.88
CA ASP A 171 1.24 -24.75 -20.09
C ASP A 171 1.20 -23.22 -20.11
N GLY A 172 0.18 -22.62 -20.72
CA GLY A 172 -0.05 -21.17 -20.70
C GLY A 172 -0.26 -20.65 -19.28
N MET A 173 -1.06 -21.36 -18.48
CA MET A 173 -1.27 -21.04 -17.07
C MET A 173 0.02 -21.16 -16.27
N ALA A 174 0.77 -22.27 -16.42
CA ALA A 174 2.04 -22.46 -15.73
C ALA A 174 3.08 -21.38 -16.05
N LYS A 175 3.17 -20.98 -17.33
CA LYS A 175 4.05 -19.86 -17.76
C LYS A 175 3.63 -18.54 -17.13
N SER A 176 2.33 -18.25 -17.07
CA SER A 176 1.80 -17.02 -16.48
C SER A 176 2.05 -16.98 -14.97
N LEU A 177 1.83 -18.09 -14.27
CA LEU A 177 2.14 -18.21 -12.84
C LEU A 177 3.64 -18.08 -12.57
N THR A 178 4.49 -18.64 -13.42
CA THR A 178 5.96 -18.48 -13.28
C THR A 178 6.36 -17.01 -13.39
N LYS A 179 5.78 -16.28 -14.34
CA LYS A 179 6.03 -14.84 -14.51
C LYS A 179 5.54 -14.02 -13.32
N LEU A 180 4.33 -14.29 -12.82
CA LEU A 180 3.72 -13.52 -11.73
C LEU A 180 4.30 -13.85 -10.35
N CYS A 181 4.61 -15.13 -10.10
CA CYS A 181 4.95 -15.63 -8.76
C CYS A 181 6.43 -15.95 -8.58
N ASP A 182 7.13 -16.50 -9.58
CA ASP A 182 8.53 -16.89 -9.40
C ASP A 182 9.48 -15.76 -9.80
N ASN A 183 9.18 -15.07 -10.89
CA ASN A 183 9.99 -13.95 -11.41
C ASN A 183 9.60 -12.61 -10.78
N PHE A 184 9.18 -12.64 -9.52
CA PHE A 184 8.74 -11.46 -8.80
C PHE A 184 9.88 -10.44 -8.66
N THR A 185 9.55 -9.16 -8.81
CA THR A 185 10.48 -8.05 -8.54
C THR A 185 9.79 -7.07 -7.61
N GLU A 186 10.45 -6.47 -6.62
CA GLU A 186 9.74 -5.59 -5.65
C GLU A 186 8.99 -4.41 -6.31
N ALA A 187 9.42 -3.96 -7.49
CA ALA A 187 8.75 -2.92 -8.29
C ALA A 187 7.39 -3.32 -8.87
N MET A 188 6.91 -4.51 -8.53
CA MET A 188 5.75 -5.14 -9.12
C MET A 188 4.40 -4.63 -8.59
N GLY A 189 4.36 -4.14 -7.35
CA GLY A 189 3.12 -3.63 -6.76
C GLY A 189 2.03 -4.69 -6.54
N PHE A 190 2.36 -5.98 -6.59
CA PHE A 190 1.48 -7.08 -6.20
C PHE A 190 2.07 -7.84 -5.02
N HIS A 191 1.23 -8.20 -4.06
CA HIS A 191 1.59 -9.04 -2.94
C HIS A 191 0.35 -9.88 -2.56
N PRO A 192 0.47 -11.19 -2.26
CA PRO A 192 -0.69 -12.04 -2.02
C PRO A 192 -1.52 -11.59 -0.82
N ASP A 193 -0.84 -11.04 0.20
CA ASP A 193 -1.47 -10.48 1.40
C ASP A 193 -2.39 -9.29 1.12
N MET A 194 -2.35 -8.72 -0.09
CA MET A 194 -3.27 -7.68 -0.52
C MET A 194 -4.68 -8.22 -0.76
N TYR A 195 -4.86 -9.52 -1.03
CA TYR A 195 -6.18 -10.11 -1.24
C TYR A 195 -6.81 -10.56 0.07
N ARG A 196 -6.00 -11.18 0.93
CA ARG A 196 -6.41 -11.82 2.17
C ARG A 196 -5.21 -12.03 3.09
N PRO A 197 -5.40 -12.19 4.41
CA PRO A 197 -4.33 -12.61 5.31
C PRO A 197 -3.68 -13.92 4.84
N SER A 198 -2.35 -14.02 4.94
CA SER A 198 -1.63 -15.28 4.62
C SER A 198 -2.18 -16.46 5.41
N GLN A 199 -2.57 -17.54 4.71
CA GLN A 199 -3.04 -18.78 5.31
C GLN A 199 -1.87 -19.68 5.73
N GLY A 200 -0.78 -19.68 4.95
CA GLY A 200 0.47 -20.37 5.23
C GLY A 200 1.32 -19.73 6.32
N LYS A 201 0.84 -18.65 6.95
CA LYS A 201 1.58 -17.87 7.97
C LYS A 201 2.94 -17.41 7.44
N CYS A 202 3.01 -17.03 6.17
CA CYS A 202 4.25 -16.58 5.55
C CYS A 202 4.81 -15.38 6.31
N SER A 203 6.11 -15.40 6.58
CA SER A 203 6.74 -14.36 7.37
C SER A 203 6.91 -13.09 6.54
N HIS A 204 6.33 -11.98 7.00
CA HIS A 204 6.59 -10.65 6.44
C HIS A 204 8.06 -10.19 6.59
N ARG A 205 8.87 -10.88 7.41
CA ARG A 205 10.31 -10.59 7.56
C ARG A 205 11.17 -11.20 6.45
N ARG A 206 10.65 -12.16 5.69
CA ARG A 206 11.38 -12.80 4.58
C ARG A 206 10.98 -12.17 3.25
N ARG A 207 11.97 -11.87 2.40
CA ARG A 207 11.73 -11.35 1.04
C ARG A 207 11.35 -12.51 0.13
N TRP A 208 10.11 -12.50 -0.35
CA TRP A 208 9.54 -13.32 -1.43
C TRP A 208 10.11 -14.75 -1.58
N ASP A 209 10.01 -15.53 -0.51
CA ASP A 209 10.48 -16.91 -0.45
C ASP A 209 9.44 -17.91 -1.00
N GLN A 210 9.72 -19.21 -0.90
CA GLN A 210 8.83 -20.26 -1.40
C GLN A 210 7.41 -20.15 -0.83
N CYS A 211 7.26 -19.76 0.44
CA CYS A 211 5.95 -19.57 1.07
C CYS A 211 5.13 -18.51 0.33
N TRP A 212 5.73 -17.33 0.08
CA TRP A 212 5.07 -16.26 -0.65
C TRP A 212 4.78 -16.62 -2.11
N ARG A 213 5.64 -17.42 -2.76
CA ARG A 213 5.40 -17.92 -4.12
C ARG A 213 4.21 -18.86 -4.17
N ASP A 214 4.08 -19.75 -3.20
CA ASP A 214 2.95 -20.68 -3.11
C ASP A 214 1.64 -19.94 -2.83
N GLU A 215 1.66 -18.97 -1.90
CA GLU A 215 0.51 -18.07 -1.68
C GLU A 215 0.14 -17.26 -2.92
N CYS A 216 1.13 -16.74 -3.65
CA CYS A 216 0.90 -16.06 -4.92
C CYS A 216 0.17 -16.96 -5.91
N ARG A 217 0.62 -18.20 -6.10
CA ARG A 217 -0.02 -19.13 -7.03
C ARG A 217 -1.46 -19.42 -6.62
N ASN A 218 -1.69 -19.66 -5.33
CA ASN A 218 -3.02 -19.92 -4.79
C ASN A 218 -3.98 -18.75 -5.02
N VAL A 219 -3.52 -17.52 -4.73
CA VAL A 219 -4.32 -16.31 -4.94
C VAL A 219 -4.58 -16.09 -6.43
N VAL A 220 -3.55 -16.16 -7.28
CA VAL A 220 -3.69 -15.91 -8.72
C VAL A 220 -4.63 -16.93 -9.36
N VAL A 221 -4.48 -18.23 -9.09
CA VAL A 221 -5.36 -19.28 -9.64
C VAL A 221 -6.82 -19.08 -9.22
N ARG A 222 -7.04 -18.67 -7.97
CA ARG A 222 -8.39 -18.48 -7.44
C ARG A 222 -9.07 -17.22 -7.98
N GLU A 223 -8.30 -16.16 -8.17
CA GLU A 223 -8.82 -14.84 -8.52
C GLU A 223 -8.88 -14.64 -10.04
N TRP A 224 -8.13 -15.38 -10.86
CA TRP A 224 -8.16 -15.23 -12.31
C TRP A 224 -9.51 -15.62 -12.91
N GLY A 225 -10.17 -14.66 -13.57
CA GLY A 225 -11.46 -14.88 -14.20
C GLY A 225 -12.60 -15.20 -13.24
N CYS A 226 -12.41 -15.03 -11.92
CA CYS A 226 -13.40 -15.43 -10.92
C CYS A 226 -14.74 -14.67 -11.06
N ALA A 227 -14.74 -13.46 -11.62
CA ALA A 227 -15.95 -12.66 -11.77
C ALA A 227 -16.93 -13.32 -12.75
N ARG A 228 -16.42 -13.92 -13.83
CA ARG A 228 -17.24 -14.65 -14.82
C ARG A 228 -17.86 -15.91 -14.24
N THR A 229 -17.14 -16.57 -13.34
CA THR A 229 -17.61 -17.82 -12.73
C THR A 229 -18.47 -17.61 -11.49
N GLY A 230 -18.57 -16.37 -10.99
CA GLY A 230 -19.27 -16.04 -9.75
C GLY A 230 -18.61 -16.62 -8.50
N ARG A 231 -17.30 -16.91 -8.55
CA ARG A 231 -16.56 -17.63 -7.49
C ARG A 231 -15.41 -16.82 -6.88
N CYS A 232 -15.45 -15.49 -6.98
CA CYS A 232 -14.45 -14.66 -6.32
C CYS A 232 -14.51 -14.84 -4.79
N GLU A 233 -13.35 -14.98 -4.15
CA GLU A 233 -13.28 -15.22 -2.70
C GLU A 233 -13.81 -14.03 -1.92
N THR A 234 -13.49 -12.80 -2.35
CA THR A 234 -14.10 -11.59 -1.83
C THR A 234 -15.22 -11.08 -2.75
N PRO A 235 -16.48 -11.06 -2.28
CA PRO A 235 -17.58 -10.45 -3.00
C PRO A 235 -17.60 -8.92 -2.85
N TYR A 236 -18.03 -8.25 -3.92
CA TYR A 236 -18.24 -6.80 -3.99
C TYR A 236 -19.63 -6.52 -4.55
N ARG A 237 -20.39 -5.62 -3.93
CA ARG A 237 -21.73 -5.24 -4.41
C ARG A 237 -21.69 -4.49 -5.72
N ARG A 238 -20.67 -3.65 -5.90
CA ARG A 238 -20.45 -2.84 -7.09
C ARG A 238 -19.03 -3.00 -7.60
N VAL A 239 -18.89 -3.06 -8.92
CA VAL A 239 -17.62 -3.01 -9.61
C VAL A 239 -17.61 -1.82 -10.56
N LEU A 240 -16.63 -0.94 -10.40
CA LEU A 240 -16.44 0.23 -11.26
C LEU A 240 -15.16 0.12 -12.06
N HIS A 241 -15.22 0.48 -13.33
CA HIS A 241 -14.04 0.69 -14.17
C HIS A 241 -13.62 2.17 -14.14
N GLN A 242 -12.50 2.43 -13.48
CA GLN A 242 -11.82 3.72 -13.49
C GLN A 242 -11.02 3.86 -14.78
N VAL A 243 -11.31 4.90 -15.56
CA VAL A 243 -10.60 5.21 -16.80
C VAL A 243 -9.83 6.52 -16.64
N ARG A 244 -8.63 6.58 -17.19
CA ARG A 244 -7.81 7.79 -17.29
C ARG A 244 -7.53 8.07 -18.76
N HIS A 245 -7.20 9.31 -19.12
CA HIS A 245 -6.75 9.64 -20.46
C HIS A 245 -5.61 8.70 -20.92
N PRO A 246 -5.74 7.96 -22.03
CA PRO A 246 -4.80 6.91 -22.39
C PRO A 246 -3.34 7.38 -22.48
N LEU A 247 -3.12 8.56 -23.08
CA LEU A 247 -1.77 9.13 -23.18
C LEU A 247 -1.15 9.47 -21.82
N ARG A 248 -1.97 9.88 -20.83
CA ARG A 248 -1.48 10.16 -19.47
C ARG A 248 -1.12 8.88 -18.73
N THR A 249 -1.87 7.80 -18.97
CA THR A 249 -1.54 6.48 -18.43
C THR A 249 -0.23 5.95 -19.05
N VAL A 250 -0.08 6.07 -20.37
CA VAL A 250 1.16 5.67 -21.08
C VAL A 250 2.35 6.51 -20.62
N GLU A 251 2.22 7.83 -20.53
CA GLU A 251 3.25 8.73 -19.99
C GLU A 251 3.66 8.33 -18.56
N SER A 252 2.68 8.03 -17.70
CA SER A 252 2.95 7.62 -16.32
C SER A 252 3.57 6.22 -16.22
N LEU A 253 3.23 5.29 -17.11
CA LEU A 253 3.93 4.01 -17.20
C LEU A 253 5.34 4.19 -17.73
N ALA A 254 5.53 5.07 -18.70
CA ALA A 254 6.82 5.31 -19.31
C ALA A 254 7.82 5.93 -18.33
N SER A 255 7.38 6.91 -17.53
CA SER A 255 8.21 7.48 -16.47
C SER A 255 8.63 6.46 -15.39
N LYS A 256 7.84 5.39 -15.19
CA LYS A 256 8.15 4.33 -14.21
C LYS A 256 9.00 3.20 -14.78
N PHE A 257 8.74 2.82 -16.03
CA PHE A 257 9.25 1.57 -16.60
C PHE A 257 10.12 1.77 -17.84
N CYS A 258 10.33 2.97 -18.37
CA CYS A 258 11.23 3.15 -19.49
C CYS A 258 12.65 3.50 -19.05
N VAL A 259 13.63 2.71 -19.49
CA VAL A 259 15.05 2.99 -19.35
C VAL A 259 15.51 3.77 -20.58
N GLY A 260 15.90 5.03 -20.40
CA GLY A 260 16.30 5.91 -21.51
C GLY A 260 15.15 6.69 -22.16
N GLY A 261 14.01 6.85 -21.48
CA GLY A 261 12.86 7.62 -21.96
C GLY A 261 11.91 6.82 -22.86
N ILE A 262 10.91 7.48 -23.45
CA ILE A 262 9.78 6.82 -24.16
C ILE A 262 10.19 5.91 -25.32
N HIS A 263 11.31 6.25 -25.99
CA HIS A 263 11.88 5.47 -27.10
C HIS A 263 12.92 4.44 -26.64
N GLY A 264 13.20 4.39 -25.33
CA GLY A 264 14.15 3.47 -24.73
C GLY A 264 13.59 2.07 -24.50
N ALA A 265 14.37 1.28 -23.77
CA ALA A 265 14.00 -0.10 -23.43
C ALA A 265 12.96 -0.14 -22.31
N VAL A 266 12.04 -1.09 -22.39
CA VAL A 266 11.08 -1.36 -21.32
C VAL A 266 11.74 -2.12 -20.17
N HIS A 267 11.43 -1.73 -18.93
CA HIS A 267 11.87 -2.40 -17.73
C HIS A 267 11.26 -3.81 -17.68
N PRO A 268 12.04 -4.86 -17.34
CA PRO A 268 11.58 -6.24 -17.37
C PRO A 268 10.28 -6.50 -16.59
N SER A 269 10.05 -5.81 -15.47
CA SER A 269 8.84 -5.99 -14.66
C SER A 269 7.54 -5.71 -15.43
N LEU A 270 7.48 -4.65 -16.25
CA LEU A 270 6.28 -4.35 -17.04
C LEU A 270 6.05 -5.42 -18.11
N LEU A 271 7.11 -5.86 -18.78
CA LEU A 271 7.04 -6.92 -19.79
C LEU A 271 6.61 -8.26 -19.18
N THR A 272 7.15 -8.62 -18.02
CA THR A 272 6.77 -9.82 -17.27
C THR A 272 5.28 -9.81 -16.95
N TYR A 273 4.72 -8.68 -16.51
CA TYR A 273 3.30 -8.57 -16.23
C TYR A 273 2.42 -8.61 -17.46
N ALA A 274 2.73 -7.74 -18.42
CA ALA A 274 1.90 -7.60 -19.60
C ALA A 274 1.79 -8.94 -20.33
N SER A 275 2.92 -9.65 -20.47
CA SER A 275 2.98 -10.97 -21.10
C SER A 275 2.50 -12.13 -20.24
N ALA A 276 2.23 -11.93 -18.94
CA ALA A 276 1.55 -12.90 -18.11
C ALA A 276 0.03 -12.72 -18.20
N LEU A 277 -0.44 -11.49 -18.10
CA LEU A 277 -1.87 -11.16 -18.06
C LEU A 277 -2.53 -11.22 -19.45
N PHE A 278 -1.81 -10.80 -20.49
CA PHE A 278 -2.29 -10.75 -21.87
C PHE A 278 -1.42 -11.69 -22.72
N TRP A 279 -1.51 -12.98 -22.41
CA TRP A 279 -0.67 -14.03 -22.98
C TRP A 279 -0.81 -14.18 -24.51
N GLU A 280 -1.92 -13.73 -25.08
CA GLU A 280 -2.20 -13.70 -26.52
C GLU A 280 -1.51 -12.54 -27.24
N VAL A 281 -1.12 -11.49 -26.50
CA VAL A 281 -0.51 -10.30 -27.08
C VAL A 281 1.01 -10.52 -27.21
N ASP A 282 1.51 -10.36 -28.42
CA ASP A 282 2.94 -10.42 -28.71
C ASP A 282 3.65 -9.14 -28.22
N PHE A 283 4.17 -9.20 -26.99
CA PHE A 283 5.06 -8.19 -26.44
C PHE A 283 6.50 -8.50 -26.82
N LYS A 284 7.01 -7.82 -27.83
CA LYS A 284 8.35 -8.09 -28.34
C LYS A 284 9.40 -7.33 -27.53
N ARG A 285 10.60 -7.88 -27.43
CA ARG A 285 11.72 -7.23 -26.73
C ARG A 285 12.24 -5.99 -27.46
N ASP A 286 12.05 -5.93 -28.77
CA ASP A 286 12.40 -4.81 -29.64
C ASP A 286 11.28 -3.76 -29.76
N ASP A 287 10.11 -3.99 -29.15
CA ASP A 287 9.12 -2.93 -28.98
C ASP A 287 9.72 -1.78 -28.17
N SER A 288 9.51 -0.54 -28.60
CA SER A 288 9.82 0.62 -27.76
C SER A 288 8.97 0.59 -26.49
N CYS A 289 9.49 1.15 -25.40
CA CYS A 289 8.78 1.16 -24.13
C CYS A 289 7.38 1.82 -24.22
N ALA A 290 7.22 2.89 -25.01
CA ALA A 290 5.92 3.49 -25.27
C ALA A 290 4.94 2.52 -25.96
N VAL A 291 5.41 1.73 -26.92
CA VAL A 291 4.59 0.70 -27.60
C VAL A 291 4.18 -0.40 -26.63
N THR A 292 5.09 -0.91 -25.80
CA THR A 292 4.76 -1.91 -24.77
C THR A 292 3.73 -1.38 -23.78
N ALA A 293 3.90 -0.15 -23.29
CA ALA A 293 2.95 0.49 -22.39
C ALA A 293 1.57 0.70 -23.04
N ALA A 294 1.54 1.13 -24.31
CA ALA A 294 0.29 1.30 -25.05
C ALA A 294 -0.45 -0.03 -25.26
N LYS A 295 0.26 -1.11 -25.65
CA LYS A 295 -0.29 -2.46 -25.76
C LYS A 295 -0.91 -2.94 -24.44
N PHE A 296 -0.21 -2.73 -23.32
CA PHE A 296 -0.72 -3.08 -21.99
C PHE A 296 -2.00 -2.30 -21.64
N VAL A 297 -1.99 -0.98 -21.80
CA VAL A 297 -3.15 -0.12 -21.48
C VAL A 297 -4.35 -0.49 -22.37
N LEU A 298 -4.10 -0.76 -23.65
CA LEU A 298 -5.15 -1.19 -24.59
C LEU A 298 -5.75 -2.53 -24.16
N GLY A 299 -4.92 -3.56 -23.96
CA GLY A 299 -5.39 -4.90 -23.56
C GLY A 299 -6.19 -4.87 -22.27
N TYR A 300 -5.72 -4.12 -21.26
CA TYR A 300 -6.45 -3.95 -20.00
C TYR A 300 -7.81 -3.25 -20.22
N SER A 301 -7.82 -2.15 -20.97
CA SER A 301 -9.04 -1.38 -21.23
C SER A 301 -10.07 -2.17 -22.04
N GLU A 302 -9.61 -2.96 -23.00
CA GLU A 302 -10.47 -3.84 -23.81
C GLU A 302 -11.09 -4.94 -22.97
N ALA A 303 -10.31 -5.58 -22.10
CA ALA A 303 -10.82 -6.60 -21.20
C ALA A 303 -11.88 -6.03 -20.23
N MET A 304 -11.62 -4.89 -19.59
CA MET A 304 -12.61 -4.26 -18.71
C MET A 304 -13.85 -3.78 -19.49
N ARG A 305 -13.69 -3.31 -20.73
CA ARG A 305 -14.83 -2.96 -21.60
C ARG A 305 -15.63 -4.21 -21.97
N GLY A 306 -14.98 -5.34 -22.23
CA GLY A 306 -15.61 -6.65 -22.44
C GLY A 306 -16.43 -7.06 -21.23
N ALA A 307 -15.82 -7.13 -20.05
CA ALA A 307 -16.48 -7.48 -18.81
C ALA A 307 -17.68 -6.57 -18.47
N ARG A 308 -17.60 -5.27 -18.81
CA ARG A 308 -18.76 -4.36 -18.69
C ARG A 308 -19.91 -4.73 -19.64
N ARG A 309 -19.63 -5.08 -20.89
CA ARG A 309 -20.67 -5.54 -21.83
C ARG A 309 -21.32 -6.83 -21.34
N ASP A 310 -20.55 -7.68 -20.69
CA ASP A 310 -21.01 -8.94 -20.09
C ASP A 310 -21.76 -8.73 -18.75
N GLY A 311 -21.92 -7.48 -18.30
CA GLY A 311 -22.65 -7.15 -17.07
C GLY A 311 -21.86 -7.37 -15.76
N LEU A 312 -20.55 -7.65 -15.84
CA LEU A 312 -19.69 -7.92 -14.67
C LEU A 312 -19.12 -6.64 -14.03
N ILE A 313 -19.24 -5.51 -14.71
CA ILE A 313 -18.83 -4.18 -14.23
C ILE A 313 -20.03 -3.26 -14.32
N ASP A 314 -20.50 -2.77 -13.16
CA ASP A 314 -21.70 -1.93 -13.04
C ASP A 314 -21.55 -0.57 -13.70
N GLY A 315 -20.35 0.02 -13.64
CA GLY A 315 -20.16 1.42 -13.97
C GLY A 315 -18.78 1.77 -14.49
N ARG A 316 -18.67 2.96 -15.07
CA ARG A 316 -17.42 3.55 -15.53
C ARG A 316 -17.40 5.02 -15.20
N TYR A 317 -16.24 5.53 -14.81
CA TYR A 317 -15.99 6.97 -14.73
C TYR A 317 -14.60 7.31 -15.27
N LYS A 318 -14.39 8.59 -15.58
CA LYS A 318 -13.06 9.11 -15.94
C LYS A 318 -12.49 9.89 -14.75
N VAL A 319 -11.24 9.63 -14.40
CA VAL A 319 -10.58 10.26 -13.25
C VAL A 319 -10.54 11.77 -13.37
N GLU A 320 -10.32 12.28 -14.58
CA GLU A 320 -10.19 13.71 -14.85
C GLU A 320 -11.53 14.46 -14.81
N GLU A 321 -12.66 13.76 -14.84
CA GLU A 321 -14.00 14.34 -14.94
C GLU A 321 -14.86 14.06 -13.71
N ALA A 322 -14.44 13.16 -12.82
CA ALA A 322 -15.23 12.71 -11.68
C ALA A 322 -14.68 13.26 -10.37
N SER A 323 -15.54 13.93 -9.60
CA SER A 323 -15.22 14.28 -8.22
C SER A 323 -15.22 13.03 -7.33
N PRO A 324 -14.61 13.07 -6.14
CA PRO A 324 -14.71 11.97 -5.16
C PRO A 324 -16.17 11.64 -4.82
N CYS A 325 -17.05 12.64 -4.80
CA CYS A 325 -18.48 12.45 -4.56
C CYS A 325 -19.19 11.72 -5.69
N ASP A 326 -18.82 11.96 -6.94
CA ASP A 326 -19.36 11.23 -8.09
C ASP A 326 -18.95 9.76 -8.04
N VAL A 327 -17.68 9.50 -7.72
CA VAL A 327 -17.18 8.13 -7.52
C VAL A 327 -17.92 7.44 -6.37
N ALA A 328 -18.09 8.12 -5.23
CA ALA A 328 -18.81 7.56 -4.08
C ALA A 328 -20.28 7.27 -4.38
N ARG A 329 -20.95 8.13 -5.17
CA ARG A 329 -22.33 7.92 -5.61
C ARG A 329 -22.45 6.72 -6.55
N LEU A 330 -21.58 6.64 -7.57
CA LEU A 330 -21.53 5.50 -8.50
C LEU A 330 -21.22 4.18 -7.80
N ALA A 331 -20.40 4.22 -6.75
CA ALA A 331 -20.03 3.06 -5.96
C ALA A 331 -21.14 2.60 -4.99
N GLY A 332 -22.23 3.35 -4.84
CA GLY A 332 -23.21 3.13 -3.79
C GLY A 332 -22.66 3.39 -2.38
N LEU A 333 -21.52 4.07 -2.23
CA LEU A 333 -20.97 4.39 -0.91
C LEU A 333 -21.85 5.38 -0.13
N LEU A 334 -22.76 6.05 -0.84
CA LEU A 334 -23.70 7.00 -0.30
C LEU A 334 -25.14 6.46 -0.19
N SER A 335 -25.47 5.20 -0.44
CA SER A 335 -26.87 4.72 -0.33
C SER A 335 -27.16 4.03 1.02
N GLU A 336 -28.44 4.06 1.44
CA GLU A 336 -28.85 3.52 2.76
C GLU A 336 -28.85 1.99 2.79
N GLU A 337 -29.03 1.35 1.64
CA GLU A 337 -29.14 -0.11 1.49
C GLU A 337 -27.77 -0.82 1.58
N ASP A 338 -26.67 -0.05 1.66
CA ASP A 338 -25.31 -0.48 1.38
C ASP A 338 -24.50 -0.99 2.58
N ALA A 339 -23.45 -1.78 2.30
CA ALA A 339 -22.57 -2.42 3.29
C ALA A 339 -21.63 -1.45 4.02
N VAL A 340 -21.77 -0.14 3.77
CA VAL A 340 -20.93 0.92 4.33
C VAL A 340 -21.31 1.20 5.77
N TYR A 341 -20.30 1.45 6.61
CA TYR A 341 -20.50 1.80 8.00
C TYR A 341 -21.30 3.12 8.13
N PRO A 342 -22.45 3.14 8.83
CA PRO A 342 -23.36 4.28 8.79
C PRO A 342 -22.74 5.63 9.16
N PRO A 343 -21.83 5.73 10.15
CA PRO A 343 -21.11 6.98 10.42
C PRO A 343 -20.28 7.49 9.24
N ASN A 344 -19.54 6.61 8.55
CA ASN A 344 -18.75 7.00 7.38
C ASN A 344 -19.67 7.46 6.25
N ARG A 345 -20.77 6.73 6.02
CA ARG A 345 -21.80 7.12 5.03
C ARG A 345 -22.38 8.49 5.32
N ARG A 346 -22.76 8.78 6.57
CA ARG A 346 -23.33 10.08 6.97
C ARG A 346 -22.34 11.22 6.73
N ARG A 347 -21.06 11.03 7.09
CA ARG A 347 -20.00 11.99 6.81
C ARG A 347 -19.81 12.22 5.32
N ALA A 348 -19.70 11.15 4.54
CA ALA A 348 -19.53 11.26 3.09
C ALA A 348 -20.74 11.97 2.44
N ARG A 349 -21.96 11.65 2.87
CA ARG A 349 -23.19 12.33 2.43
C ARG A 349 -23.20 13.82 2.80
N SER A 350 -22.81 14.18 4.02
CA SER A 350 -22.80 15.58 4.43
C SER A 350 -21.82 16.40 3.60
N VAL A 351 -20.63 15.85 3.31
CA VAL A 351 -19.64 16.49 2.43
C VAL A 351 -20.17 16.60 1.00
N CYS A 352 -20.79 15.54 0.47
CA CYS A 352 -21.24 15.51 -0.93
C CYS A 352 -22.57 16.25 -1.20
N ASN A 353 -23.34 16.58 -0.16
CA ASN A 353 -24.58 17.34 -0.27
C ASN A 353 -24.39 18.82 0.05
N ASP A 354 -23.20 19.24 0.52
CA ASP A 354 -22.92 20.65 0.80
C ASP A 354 -22.62 21.39 -0.53
N PRO A 355 -23.52 22.26 -1.01
CA PRO A 355 -23.33 22.99 -2.26
C PRO A 355 -22.19 24.01 -2.16
N SER A 356 -21.73 24.36 -0.96
CA SER A 356 -20.64 25.32 -0.74
C SER A 356 -19.24 24.69 -0.79
N GLY A 357 -19.15 23.36 -0.75
CA GLY A 357 -17.88 22.61 -0.79
C GLY A 357 -17.39 22.21 -2.18
N SER A 358 -18.17 22.46 -3.24
CA SER A 358 -17.85 22.05 -4.62
C SER A 358 -17.10 23.11 -5.45
N GLY A 359 -16.78 24.27 -4.87
CA GLY A 359 -16.24 25.44 -5.59
C GLY A 359 -14.78 25.81 -5.32
N GLY A 360 -13.98 24.92 -4.72
CA GLY A 360 -12.60 25.22 -4.34
C GLY A 360 -11.59 24.22 -4.88
N ASP A 361 -11.50 24.05 -6.20
CA ASP A 361 -10.35 23.42 -6.88
C ASP A 361 -9.85 24.34 -8.00
#